data_AF-A0AA50E0H6-F1
#
_entry.id   AF-A0AA50E0H6-F1
#
_cell.length_a   1.000
_cell.length_b   1.000
_cell.length_c   1.000
_cell.angle_alpha   90.00
_cell.angle_beta   90.00
_cell.angle_gamma   90.00
#
_symmetry.space_group_name_H-M   'P 1'
#
loop_
_entity.id
_entity.type
_entity.pdbx_description
1 polymer ?
#
loop_
_entity_poly.entity_id
_entity_poly.type
_entity_poly.pdbx_seq_one_letter_code
_entity_poly.pdbx_strand_id
1 'polypeptide(L)'
;MASLPQSSTTSSVGKIRRFSATFDFFCTTKRSDYWTWHALAKVVEKSDIKLALSLCAKACLTCRDENFGVNVFEDLSRLASQQNELQIAQWATRQAFDIRNRNGWRIPQSLSDLLNSSWYMHDKIILNTEEILLRLASEAETVIWLQYPKYEANYLDIFSTKKGTRMVKFAMKFDEETKEIVSPERGMLKNSTFVLGDPVMVTVDETGDRPTVVAVQKRESGQRFDCLTRQSGKFKLNQRGFGFADNIYVPHELASQLEDSQMVNLVAVKRLDKKKNQWGLTAIAILNETI
;
A
#
# COMPACT_ATOMS: atom_id res chain seq x y z
N MET A 1 -39.39 4.67 -14.48
CA MET A 1 -38.30 3.76 -14.88
C MET A 1 -37.10 4.62 -15.23
N ALA A 2 -36.19 4.81 -14.27
CA ALA A 2 -34.96 5.57 -14.47
C ALA A 2 -33.80 4.57 -14.56
N SER A 3 -33.15 4.54 -15.71
CA SER A 3 -32.00 3.70 -16.03
C SER A 3 -30.74 4.32 -15.40
N LEU A 4 -30.05 3.56 -14.56
CA LEU A 4 -28.71 3.90 -14.04
C LEU A 4 -27.66 3.72 -15.15
N PRO A 5 -26.65 4.60 -15.27
CA PRO A 5 -25.57 4.40 -16.22
C PRO A 5 -24.51 3.44 -15.64
N GLN A 6 -24.56 2.18 -16.08
CA GLN A 6 -23.39 1.30 -16.09
C GLN A 6 -22.65 1.50 -17.42
N SER A 7 -21.46 2.10 -17.42
CA SER A 7 -20.36 1.79 -18.36
C SER A 7 -19.26 2.87 -18.36
N SER A 8 -18.20 2.62 -17.58
CA SER A 8 -16.88 3.23 -17.84
C SER A 8 -15.75 2.38 -17.25
N THR A 9 -16.03 1.64 -16.17
CA THR A 9 -15.03 0.83 -15.45
C THR A 9 -14.59 -0.45 -16.19
N THR A 10 -15.42 -1.04 -17.05
CA THR A 10 -15.12 -2.33 -17.73
C THR A 10 -14.14 -2.19 -18.90
N SER A 11 -14.01 -1.02 -19.52
CA SER A 11 -13.13 -0.77 -20.67
C SER A 11 -11.64 -0.70 -20.29
N SER A 12 -11.33 -0.04 -19.17
CA SER A 12 -9.95 0.16 -18.70
C SER A 12 -9.35 -1.14 -18.14
N VAL A 13 -10.14 -1.88 -17.37
CA VAL A 13 -9.76 -3.15 -16.72
C VAL A 13 -9.41 -4.24 -17.74
N GLY A 14 -10.13 -4.31 -18.87
CA GLY A 14 -9.85 -5.25 -19.95
C GLY A 14 -8.60 -4.94 -20.78
N LYS A 15 -8.12 -3.68 -20.76
CA LYS A 15 -6.92 -3.24 -21.51
C LYS A 15 -5.65 -3.25 -20.67
N ILE A 16 -5.76 -3.02 -19.35
CA ILE A 16 -4.68 -3.29 -18.39
C ILE A 16 -4.25 -4.77 -18.47
N ARG A 17 -5.19 -5.70 -18.69
CA ARG A 17 -4.90 -7.12 -18.95
C ARG A 17 -3.99 -7.40 -20.16
N ARG A 18 -3.89 -6.48 -21.13
CA ARG A 18 -3.11 -6.67 -22.36
C ARG A 18 -1.63 -6.29 -22.21
N PHE A 19 -1.28 -5.58 -21.13
CA PHE A 19 0.09 -5.19 -20.79
C PHE A 19 0.57 -6.00 -19.57
N SER A 20 0.87 -7.28 -19.84
CA SER A 20 1.18 -8.34 -18.87
C SER A 20 2.52 -8.18 -18.12
N ALA A 21 2.62 -8.87 -16.96
CA ALA A 21 3.78 -9.32 -16.17
C ALA A 21 4.89 -8.30 -15.81
N THR A 22 5.38 -7.56 -16.80
CA THR A 22 6.39 -6.48 -16.64
C THR A 22 5.81 -5.34 -15.80
N PHE A 23 4.53 -5.02 -16.02
CA PHE A 23 3.79 -3.98 -15.33
C PHE A 23 3.64 -4.24 -13.82
N ASP A 24 3.26 -5.48 -13.51
CA ASP A 24 3.05 -5.99 -12.15
C ASP A 24 4.35 -5.95 -11.36
N PHE A 25 5.42 -6.50 -11.95
CA PHE A 25 6.74 -6.49 -11.34
C PHE A 25 7.24 -5.09 -10.99
N PHE A 26 7.13 -4.11 -11.90
CA PHE A 26 7.62 -2.75 -11.65
C PHE A 26 6.83 -2.04 -10.55
N CYS A 27 5.49 -2.11 -10.62
CA CYS A 27 4.63 -1.46 -9.62
C CYS A 27 4.69 -2.14 -8.26
N THR A 28 5.13 -3.40 -8.15
CA THR A 28 5.29 -4.07 -6.84
C THR A 28 6.68 -3.92 -6.25
N THR A 29 7.72 -3.87 -7.08
CA THR A 29 9.12 -3.76 -6.62
C THR A 29 9.59 -2.33 -6.37
N LYS A 30 9.11 -1.34 -7.13
CA LYS A 30 9.63 0.04 -7.13
C LYS A 30 8.56 1.12 -6.84
N ARG A 31 7.63 0.84 -5.92
CA ARG A 31 6.56 1.79 -5.51
C ARG A 31 7.03 3.13 -4.99
N SER A 32 8.23 3.18 -4.44
CA SER A 32 8.83 4.41 -3.95
C SER A 32 9.39 5.29 -5.08
N ASP A 33 9.48 4.77 -6.29
CA ASP A 33 10.20 5.41 -7.37
C ASP A 33 9.23 6.10 -8.33
N TYR A 34 9.32 7.42 -8.38
CA TYR A 34 8.43 8.25 -9.19
C TYR A 34 8.37 7.85 -10.66
N TRP A 35 9.52 7.44 -11.22
CA TRP A 35 9.64 7.13 -12.65
C TRP A 35 8.82 5.90 -13.04
N THR A 36 8.57 4.97 -12.10
CA THR A 36 7.73 3.79 -12.35
C THR A 36 6.28 4.23 -12.59
N TRP A 37 5.76 5.10 -11.74
CA TRP A 37 4.42 5.67 -11.87
C TRP A 37 4.28 6.53 -13.13
N HIS A 38 5.31 7.32 -13.47
CA HIS A 38 5.31 8.16 -14.67
C HIS A 38 5.40 7.34 -15.96
N ALA A 39 6.26 6.32 -16.02
CA ALA A 39 6.33 5.40 -17.15
C ALA A 39 5.00 4.69 -17.36
N LEU A 40 4.34 4.32 -16.27
CA LEU A 40 3.01 3.73 -16.32
C LEU A 40 1.95 4.71 -16.86
N ALA A 41 1.95 5.96 -16.39
CA ALA A 41 1.06 6.99 -16.93
C ALA A 41 1.16 7.09 -18.46
N LYS A 42 2.38 7.06 -19.01
CA LYS A 42 2.64 7.10 -20.45
C LYS A 42 2.05 5.92 -21.23
N VAL A 43 2.06 4.72 -20.64
CA VAL A 43 1.51 3.52 -21.30
C VAL A 43 -0.01 3.62 -21.42
N VAL A 44 -0.68 4.08 -20.36
CA VAL A 44 -2.15 4.08 -20.30
C VAL A 44 -2.79 5.34 -20.86
N GLU A 45 -2.02 6.43 -21.04
CA GLU A 45 -2.48 7.76 -21.47
C GLU A 45 -3.45 7.73 -22.66
N LYS A 46 -3.12 6.98 -23.72
CA LYS A 46 -3.95 6.92 -24.93
C LYS A 46 -5.27 6.16 -24.73
N SER A 47 -5.32 5.29 -23.73
CA SER A 47 -6.46 4.42 -23.47
C SER A 47 -7.34 4.89 -22.31
N ASP A 48 -6.75 5.55 -21.32
CA ASP A 48 -7.40 6.01 -20.10
C ASP A 48 -6.63 7.21 -19.54
N ILE A 49 -7.03 8.39 -20.01
CA ILE A 49 -6.43 9.67 -19.62
C ILE A 49 -6.61 9.97 -18.13
N LYS A 50 -7.72 9.53 -17.54
CA LYS A 50 -8.02 9.74 -16.13
C LYS A 50 -7.07 8.91 -15.25
N LEU A 51 -6.87 7.65 -15.60
CA LEU A 51 -5.88 6.81 -14.93
C LEU A 51 -4.45 7.37 -15.10
N ALA A 52 -4.09 7.84 -16.30
CA ALA A 52 -2.78 8.46 -16.54
C ALA A 52 -2.56 9.70 -15.67
N LEU A 53 -3.59 10.55 -15.50
CA LEU A 53 -3.54 11.69 -14.59
C LEU A 53 -3.27 11.24 -13.15
N SER A 54 -4.01 10.25 -12.66
CA SER A 54 -3.85 9.70 -11.31
C SER A 54 -2.45 9.11 -11.08
N LEU A 55 -1.88 8.46 -12.09
CA LEU A 55 -0.52 7.91 -12.05
C LEU A 55 0.55 9.01 -12.06
N CYS A 56 0.39 10.06 -12.86
CA CYS A 56 1.26 11.23 -12.82
C CYS A 56 1.20 11.94 -11.45
N ALA A 57 0.02 12.05 -10.84
CA ALA A 57 -0.10 12.59 -9.49
C ALA A 57 0.67 11.75 -8.47
N LYS A 58 0.57 10.41 -8.57
CA LYS A 58 1.35 9.49 -7.74
C LYS A 58 2.86 9.61 -7.97
N ALA A 59 3.29 9.81 -9.23
CA ALA A 59 4.68 10.09 -9.56
C ALA A 59 5.17 11.37 -8.86
N CYS A 60 4.40 12.47 -8.93
CA CYS A 60 4.75 13.70 -8.21
C CYS A 60 4.92 13.48 -6.70
N LEU A 61 4.00 12.76 -6.05
CA LEU A 61 4.07 12.45 -4.61
C LEU A 61 5.26 11.58 -4.19
N THR A 62 5.83 10.82 -5.13
CA THR A 62 6.96 9.91 -4.88
C THR A 62 8.28 10.47 -5.39
N CYS A 63 8.26 11.59 -6.11
CA CYS A 63 9.45 12.27 -6.60
C CYS A 63 10.14 13.02 -5.46
N ARG A 64 11.37 12.62 -5.13
CA ARG A 64 12.15 13.24 -4.05
C ARG A 64 13.12 14.32 -4.55
N ASP A 65 13.41 14.32 -5.85
CA ASP A 65 14.32 15.26 -6.48
C ASP A 65 13.61 15.89 -7.68
N GLU A 66 13.30 17.17 -7.53
CA GLU A 66 12.55 17.97 -8.50
C GLU A 66 13.23 18.02 -9.88
N ASN A 67 14.55 17.92 -9.94
CA ASN A 67 15.31 17.97 -11.20
C ASN A 67 14.99 16.77 -12.10
N PHE A 68 14.75 15.60 -11.51
CA PHE A 68 14.33 14.39 -12.22
C PHE A 68 12.82 14.36 -12.50
N GLY A 69 12.04 15.13 -11.73
CA GLY A 69 10.58 15.20 -11.80
C GLY A 69 10.01 16.18 -12.83
N VAL A 70 10.83 17.03 -13.47
CA VAL A 70 10.33 18.08 -14.39
C VAL A 70 9.36 17.56 -15.45
N ASN A 71 9.70 16.46 -16.12
CA ASN A 71 8.85 15.90 -17.17
C ASN A 71 7.53 15.35 -16.60
N VAL A 72 7.52 14.93 -15.33
CA VAL A 72 6.29 14.51 -14.64
C VAL A 72 5.36 15.69 -14.46
N PHE A 73 5.89 16.86 -14.09
CA PHE A 73 5.08 18.08 -13.95
C PHE A 73 4.53 18.57 -15.29
N GLU A 74 5.33 18.51 -16.37
CA GLU A 74 4.84 18.84 -17.73
C GLU A 74 3.67 17.92 -18.14
N ASP A 75 3.82 16.61 -17.89
CA ASP A 75 2.76 15.64 -18.21
C ASP A 75 1.54 15.76 -17.31
N LEU A 76 1.74 15.95 -16.01
CA LEU A 76 0.66 16.20 -15.06
C LEU A 76 -0.15 17.42 -15.50
N SER A 77 0.54 18.49 -15.91
CA SER A 77 -0.10 19.72 -16.40
C SER A 77 -1.03 19.44 -17.57
N ARG A 78 -0.49 18.84 -18.63
CA ARG A 78 -1.21 18.56 -19.85
C ARG A 78 -2.38 17.61 -19.63
N LEU A 79 -2.21 16.56 -18.82
CA LEU A 79 -3.28 15.62 -18.50
C LEU A 79 -4.36 16.30 -17.66
N ALA A 80 -3.97 17.13 -16.68
CA ALA A 80 -4.91 17.86 -15.83
C ALA A 80 -5.74 18.86 -16.64
N SER A 81 -5.12 19.61 -17.56
CA SER A 81 -5.86 20.56 -18.42
C SER A 81 -6.86 19.84 -19.32
N GLN A 82 -6.51 18.67 -19.84
CA GLN A 82 -7.41 17.82 -20.64
C GLN A 82 -8.56 17.19 -19.82
N GLN A 83 -8.43 17.14 -18.50
CA GLN A 83 -9.46 16.67 -17.57
C GLN A 83 -10.17 17.81 -16.82
N ASN A 84 -9.95 19.07 -17.25
CA ASN A 84 -10.51 20.26 -16.63
C ASN A 84 -10.11 20.47 -15.16
N GLU A 85 -9.01 19.86 -14.71
CA GLU A 85 -8.40 20.04 -13.37
C GLU A 85 -7.41 21.22 -13.41
N LEU A 86 -7.94 22.41 -13.75
CA LEU A 86 -7.13 23.58 -14.16
C LEU A 86 -6.15 24.08 -13.07
N GLN A 87 -6.53 24.01 -11.79
CA GLN A 87 -5.67 24.45 -10.69
C GLN A 87 -4.40 23.59 -10.60
N ILE A 88 -4.53 22.27 -10.78
CA ILE A 88 -3.39 21.35 -10.82
C ILE A 88 -2.58 21.56 -12.10
N ALA A 89 -3.26 21.81 -13.23
CA ALA A 89 -2.57 22.09 -14.49
C ALA A 89 -1.65 23.32 -14.40
N GLN A 90 -2.17 24.39 -13.82
CA GLN A 90 -1.44 25.64 -13.61
C GLN A 90 -0.28 25.46 -12.63
N TRP A 91 -0.52 24.77 -11.50
CA TRP A 91 0.53 24.47 -10.52
C TRP A 91 1.66 23.65 -11.16
N ALA A 92 1.33 22.57 -11.86
CA ALA A 92 2.32 21.69 -12.47
C ALA A 92 3.11 22.39 -13.59
N THR A 93 2.44 23.23 -14.41
CA THR A 93 3.10 24.08 -15.40
C THR A 93 4.14 25.00 -14.77
N ARG A 94 3.76 25.66 -13.67
CA ARG A 94 4.64 26.55 -12.93
C ARG A 94 5.84 25.81 -12.34
N GLN A 95 5.62 24.64 -11.73
CA GLN A 95 6.71 23.82 -11.20
C GLN A 95 7.72 23.44 -12.30
N ALA A 96 7.25 22.95 -13.45
CA ALA A 96 8.12 22.61 -14.57
C ALA A 96 8.93 23.82 -15.06
N PHE A 97 8.29 25.00 -15.18
CA PHE A 97 8.94 26.24 -15.56
C PHE A 97 10.00 26.68 -14.53
N ASP A 98 9.63 26.74 -13.25
CA ASP A 98 10.50 27.24 -12.18
C ASP A 98 11.75 26.37 -12.02
N ILE A 99 11.64 25.05 -12.16
CA ILE A 99 12.79 24.15 -12.11
C ILE A 99 13.69 24.35 -13.33
N ARG A 100 13.12 24.39 -14.55
CA ARG A 100 13.91 24.62 -15.77
C ARG A 100 14.63 25.96 -15.75
N ASN A 101 13.92 27.03 -15.35
CA ASN A 101 14.46 28.37 -15.29
C ASN A 101 15.60 28.48 -14.25
N ARG A 102 15.40 27.95 -13.03
CA ARG A 102 16.46 27.93 -11.99
C ARG A 102 17.71 27.19 -12.42
N ASN A 103 17.57 26.11 -13.19
CA ASN A 103 18.70 25.33 -13.69
C ASN A 103 19.28 25.86 -15.02
N GLY A 104 18.73 26.95 -15.58
CA GLY A 104 19.15 27.47 -16.90
C GLY A 104 18.88 26.51 -18.06
N TRP A 105 17.93 25.58 -17.90
CA TRP A 105 17.57 24.61 -18.93
C TRP A 105 16.67 25.23 -19.99
N ARG A 106 16.80 24.73 -21.23
CA ARG A 106 15.91 25.11 -22.32
C ARG A 106 14.45 24.81 -21.95
N ILE A 107 13.58 25.77 -22.21
CA ILE A 107 12.13 25.60 -22.13
C ILE A 107 11.66 24.91 -23.42
N PRO A 108 11.08 23.69 -23.34
CA PRO A 108 10.57 22.99 -24.51
C PRO A 108 9.28 23.63 -25.03
N GLN A 109 8.97 23.41 -26.31
CA GLN A 109 7.74 23.95 -26.92
C GLN A 109 6.49 23.47 -26.18
N SER A 110 6.45 22.21 -25.74
CA SER A 110 5.37 21.64 -24.93
C SER A 110 5.04 22.50 -23.71
N LEU A 111 6.07 22.96 -22.98
CA LEU A 111 5.89 23.80 -21.81
C LEU A 111 5.53 25.24 -22.18
N SER A 112 6.11 25.75 -23.27
CA SER A 112 5.74 27.06 -23.82
C SER A 112 4.25 27.12 -24.20
N ASP A 113 3.71 26.07 -24.80
CA ASP A 113 2.30 26.00 -25.18
C ASP A 113 1.38 26.00 -23.95
N LEU A 114 1.78 25.32 -22.87
CA LEU A 114 1.06 25.34 -21.59
C LEU A 114 1.08 26.75 -20.96
N LEU A 115 2.23 27.43 -20.96
CA LEU A 115 2.36 28.79 -20.42
C LEU A 115 1.53 29.83 -21.19
N ASN A 116 1.28 29.60 -22.48
CA ASN A 116 0.48 30.47 -23.33
C ASN A 116 -0.99 30.05 -23.44
N SER A 117 -1.40 29.03 -22.68
CA SER A 117 -2.78 28.55 -22.71
C SER A 117 -3.74 29.53 -22.01
N SER A 118 -4.98 29.60 -22.49
CA SER A 118 -6.00 30.54 -21.96
C SER A 118 -6.36 30.32 -20.49
N TRP A 119 -6.12 29.11 -19.95
CA TRP A 119 -6.35 28.76 -18.55
C TRP A 119 -5.14 29.06 -17.65
N TYR A 120 -3.98 29.38 -18.21
CA TYR A 120 -2.78 29.64 -17.41
C TYR A 120 -2.76 31.09 -16.93
N MET A 121 -2.71 31.27 -15.62
CA MET A 121 -2.54 32.58 -14.98
C MET A 121 -1.16 32.66 -14.33
N HIS A 122 -0.50 33.81 -14.41
CA HIS A 122 0.81 34.02 -13.80
C HIS A 122 0.74 34.23 -12.27
N ASP A 123 -0.47 34.48 -11.76
CA ASP A 123 -0.71 34.77 -10.35
C ASP A 123 -0.42 33.56 -9.43
N LYS A 124 -0.21 33.88 -8.14
CA LYS A 124 0.05 32.87 -7.12
C LYS A 124 -1.20 32.04 -6.87
N ILE A 125 -1.09 30.73 -7.09
CA ILE A 125 -2.12 29.76 -6.75
C ILE A 125 -2.11 29.54 -5.23
N ILE A 126 -3.27 29.63 -4.59
CA ILE A 126 -3.49 29.14 -3.22
C ILE A 126 -4.14 27.77 -3.33
N LEU A 127 -3.35 26.71 -3.16
CA LEU A 127 -3.78 25.33 -3.32
C LEU A 127 -3.22 24.46 -2.21
N ASN A 128 -4.04 23.57 -1.66
CA ASN A 128 -3.52 22.43 -0.92
C ASN A 128 -3.11 21.33 -1.92
N THR A 129 -1.98 21.53 -2.59
CA THR A 129 -1.55 20.65 -3.68
C THR A 129 -1.36 19.21 -3.21
N GLU A 130 -0.80 19.00 -2.02
CA GLU A 130 -0.58 17.66 -1.48
C GLU A 130 -1.89 16.89 -1.35
N GLU A 131 -2.93 17.50 -0.78
CA GLU A 131 -4.25 16.90 -0.63
C GLU A 131 -4.87 16.53 -1.98
N ILE A 132 -4.78 17.42 -2.97
CA ILE A 132 -5.36 17.16 -4.29
C ILE A 132 -4.57 16.07 -5.03
N LEU A 133 -3.25 16.07 -4.95
CA LEU A 133 -2.43 15.01 -5.52
C LEU A 133 -2.74 13.67 -4.86
N LEU A 134 -2.94 13.63 -3.53
CA LEU A 134 -3.35 12.42 -2.82
C LEU A 134 -4.72 11.92 -3.29
N ARG A 135 -5.69 12.83 -3.46
CA ARG A 135 -7.01 12.50 -4.02
C ARG A 135 -6.89 11.90 -5.41
N LEU A 136 -6.17 12.56 -6.33
CA LEU A 136 -5.97 12.07 -7.69
C LEU A 136 -5.25 10.71 -7.70
N ALA A 137 -4.18 10.58 -6.91
CA ALA A 137 -3.38 9.35 -6.85
C ALA A 137 -4.14 8.13 -6.30
N SER A 138 -5.18 8.33 -5.48
CA SER A 138 -5.95 7.23 -4.87
C SER A 138 -6.61 6.30 -5.92
N GLU A 139 -7.00 6.84 -7.06
CA GLU A 139 -7.59 6.06 -8.16
C GLU A 139 -6.56 5.17 -8.85
N ALA A 140 -5.31 5.63 -8.99
CA ALA A 140 -4.24 4.85 -9.62
C ALA A 140 -3.92 3.58 -8.82
N GLU A 141 -3.83 3.72 -7.49
CA GLU A 141 -3.61 2.56 -6.61
C GLU A 141 -4.76 1.56 -6.71
N THR A 142 -6.00 2.04 -6.66
CA THR A 142 -7.19 1.18 -6.78
C THR A 142 -7.16 0.33 -8.06
N VAL A 143 -6.78 0.94 -9.18
CA VAL A 143 -6.78 0.27 -10.48
C VAL A 143 -5.65 -0.75 -10.62
N ILE A 144 -4.44 -0.44 -10.14
CA ILE A 144 -3.31 -1.39 -10.16
C ILE A 144 -3.62 -2.60 -9.29
N TRP A 145 -4.20 -2.38 -8.11
CA TRP A 145 -4.49 -3.44 -7.15
C TRP A 145 -5.75 -4.25 -7.50
N LEU A 146 -6.55 -3.81 -8.47
CA LEU A 146 -7.83 -4.45 -8.79
C LEU A 146 -7.67 -5.89 -9.28
N GLN A 147 -6.56 -6.21 -9.94
CA GLN A 147 -6.31 -7.56 -10.49
C GLN A 147 -5.73 -8.53 -9.46
N TYR A 148 -5.31 -8.03 -8.30
CA TYR A 148 -4.63 -8.82 -7.29
C TYR A 148 -5.66 -9.40 -6.31
N PRO A 149 -5.46 -10.64 -5.87
CA PRO A 149 -6.34 -11.25 -4.88
C PRO A 149 -6.28 -10.48 -3.56
N LYS A 150 -7.44 -10.42 -2.90
CA LYS A 150 -7.62 -9.76 -1.62
C LYS A 150 -8.00 -10.79 -0.56
N TYR A 151 -7.37 -10.71 0.60
CA TYR A 151 -7.59 -11.63 1.70
C TYR A 151 -7.94 -10.87 2.97
N GLU A 152 -8.80 -11.48 3.78
CA GLU A 152 -8.99 -11.05 5.16
C GLU A 152 -7.76 -11.39 5.99
N ALA A 153 -7.34 -10.44 6.81
CA ALA A 153 -6.21 -10.61 7.71
C ALA A 153 -6.40 -9.79 9.00
N ASN A 154 -5.54 -10.05 9.98
CA ASN A 154 -5.30 -9.13 11.08
C ASN A 154 -3.90 -8.54 11.00
N TYR A 155 -3.77 -7.24 11.29
CA TYR A 155 -2.47 -6.59 11.47
C TYR A 155 -1.78 -7.16 12.71
N LEU A 156 -0.47 -7.44 12.62
CA LEU A 156 0.31 -7.94 13.75
C LEU A 156 1.28 -6.88 14.28
N ASP A 157 2.29 -6.53 13.49
CA ASP A 157 3.39 -5.68 13.96
C ASP A 157 4.26 -5.14 12.81
N ILE A 158 5.10 -4.15 13.09
CA ILE A 158 6.14 -3.62 12.22
C ILE A 158 7.50 -3.83 12.87
N PHE A 159 8.50 -4.21 12.07
CA PHE A 159 9.89 -4.30 12.54
C PHE A 159 10.87 -3.85 11.46
N SER A 160 12.11 -3.58 11.85
CA SER A 160 13.19 -3.29 10.90
C SER A 160 14.14 -4.47 10.80
N THR A 161 14.53 -4.84 9.58
CA THR A 161 15.60 -5.82 9.36
C THR A 161 16.96 -5.24 9.75
N LYS A 162 17.99 -6.10 9.88
CA LYS A 162 19.38 -5.65 10.09
C LYS A 162 19.89 -4.67 9.02
N LYS A 163 19.30 -4.68 7.82
CA LYS A 163 19.62 -3.77 6.71
C LYS A 163 18.81 -2.47 6.74
N GLY A 164 18.02 -2.21 7.78
CA GLY A 164 17.19 -1.01 7.91
C GLY A 164 15.88 -1.04 7.12
N THR A 165 15.57 -2.11 6.38
CA THR A 165 14.28 -2.24 5.69
C THR A 165 13.15 -2.42 6.69
N ARG A 166 12.17 -1.52 6.67
CA ARG A 166 10.92 -1.64 7.43
C ARG A 166 10.04 -2.74 6.82
N MET A 167 9.58 -3.65 7.67
CA MET A 167 8.74 -4.80 7.33
C MET A 167 7.48 -4.74 8.18
N VAL A 168 6.38 -5.25 7.64
CA VAL A 168 5.11 -5.41 8.35
C VAL A 168 4.68 -6.87 8.33
N LYS A 169 3.99 -7.29 9.40
CA LYS A 169 3.47 -8.63 9.60
C LYS A 169 1.94 -8.60 9.61
N PHE A 170 1.35 -9.60 8.98
CA PHE A 170 -0.08 -9.86 9.01
C PHE A 170 -0.34 -11.33 9.33
N ALA A 171 -1.45 -11.62 10.00
CA ALA A 171 -2.01 -12.96 10.08
C ALA A 171 -3.07 -13.09 9.00
N MET A 172 -2.76 -13.85 7.95
CA MET A 172 -3.61 -13.99 6.78
C MET A 172 -4.14 -15.40 6.68
N LYS A 173 -5.42 -15.54 6.34
CA LYS A 173 -6.05 -16.83 6.11
C LYS A 173 -5.67 -17.33 4.71
N PHE A 174 -4.89 -18.41 4.65
CA PHE A 174 -4.62 -19.18 3.43
C PHE A 174 -5.42 -20.48 3.52
N ASP A 175 -6.43 -20.63 2.67
CA ASP A 175 -7.37 -21.75 2.73
C ASP A 175 -8.02 -21.90 4.12
N GLU A 176 -7.84 -23.06 4.77
CA GLU A 176 -8.33 -23.37 6.12
C GLU A 176 -7.35 -22.97 7.24
N GLU A 177 -6.16 -22.45 6.91
CA GLU A 177 -5.12 -22.14 7.91
C GLU A 177 -4.72 -20.66 7.92
N THR A 178 -4.65 -20.07 9.12
CA THR A 178 -4.06 -18.74 9.30
C THR A 178 -2.55 -18.83 9.46
N LYS A 179 -1.80 -18.09 8.64
CA LYS A 179 -0.33 -18.03 8.68
C LYS A 179 0.16 -16.59 8.78
N GLU A 180 1.31 -16.41 9.43
CA GLU A 180 2.02 -15.14 9.39
C GLU A 180 2.64 -14.92 8.00
N ILE A 181 2.31 -13.77 7.40
CA ILE A 181 2.98 -13.24 6.20
C ILE A 181 3.75 -11.98 6.58
N VAL A 182 4.94 -11.83 5.98
CA VAL A 182 5.85 -10.71 6.23
C VAL A 182 6.18 -10.04 4.92
N SER A 183 6.02 -8.73 4.83
CA SER A 183 6.24 -7.98 3.59
C SER A 183 6.92 -6.63 3.86
N PRO A 184 7.70 -6.10 2.90
CA PRO A 184 8.25 -4.75 3.02
C PRO A 184 7.12 -3.73 3.18
N GLU A 185 7.25 -2.80 4.13
CA GLU A 185 6.19 -1.81 4.41
C GLU A 185 6.02 -0.83 3.25
N ARG A 186 7.12 -0.31 2.67
CA ARG A 186 7.12 0.51 1.43
C ARG A 186 6.07 1.63 1.37
N GLY A 187 5.73 2.24 2.52
CA GLY A 187 4.74 3.31 2.62
C GLY A 187 3.27 2.85 2.59
N MET A 188 3.01 1.55 2.62
CA MET A 188 1.68 0.95 2.67
C MET A 188 0.87 1.39 3.90
N LEU A 189 1.54 1.84 4.98
CA LEU A 189 0.89 2.25 6.23
C LEU A 189 0.91 3.78 6.44
N LYS A 190 1.35 4.57 5.47
CA LYS A 190 1.53 6.03 5.65
C LYS A 190 0.28 6.76 6.15
N ASN A 191 -0.91 6.32 5.72
CA ASN A 191 -2.17 6.98 6.00
C ASN A 191 -3.09 6.14 6.88
N SER A 192 -2.54 5.16 7.61
CA SER A 192 -3.34 4.27 8.46
C SER A 192 -2.56 3.89 9.71
N THR A 193 -3.22 4.03 10.85
CA THR A 193 -2.69 3.55 12.14
C THR A 193 -3.44 2.28 12.49
N PHE A 194 -2.71 1.18 12.64
CA PHE A 194 -3.27 -0.11 13.07
C PHE A 194 -2.62 -0.53 14.38
N VAL A 195 -3.41 -1.17 15.24
CA VAL A 195 -2.93 -1.84 16.44
C VAL A 195 -3.01 -3.36 16.28
N LEU A 196 -2.22 -4.08 17.07
CA LEU A 196 -2.16 -5.54 17.06
C LEU A 196 -3.58 -6.14 17.10
N GLY A 197 -3.92 -6.93 16.10
CA GLY A 197 -5.21 -7.61 15.95
C GLY A 197 -6.23 -6.90 15.08
N ASP A 198 -5.98 -5.66 14.64
CA ASP A 198 -6.95 -4.91 13.84
C ASP A 198 -7.32 -5.67 12.56
N PRO A 199 -8.62 -5.72 12.21
CA PRO A 199 -9.10 -6.38 11.00
C PRO A 199 -8.76 -5.53 9.77
N VAL A 200 -8.09 -6.17 8.80
CA VAL A 200 -7.68 -5.54 7.56
C VAL A 200 -8.04 -6.40 6.35
N MET A 201 -8.18 -5.74 5.20
CA MET A 201 -8.13 -6.37 3.89
C MET A 201 -6.73 -6.13 3.31
N VAL A 202 -6.03 -7.20 3.00
CA VAL A 202 -4.72 -7.13 2.33
C VAL A 202 -4.85 -7.52 0.87
N THR A 203 -4.18 -6.77 0.00
CA THR A 203 -3.98 -7.15 -1.41
C THR A 203 -2.63 -7.85 -1.52
N VAL A 204 -2.56 -8.97 -2.24
CA VAL A 204 -1.36 -9.82 -2.28
C VAL A 204 -0.90 -10.04 -3.71
N ASP A 205 0.40 -9.80 -3.94
CA ASP A 205 1.12 -10.21 -5.15
C ASP A 205 1.64 -11.65 -4.96
N GLU A 206 1.04 -12.58 -5.70
CA GLU A 206 1.36 -14.01 -5.70
C GLU A 206 2.23 -14.41 -6.90
N THR A 207 2.67 -13.45 -7.72
CA THR A 207 3.42 -13.75 -8.96
C THR A 207 4.89 -14.08 -8.73
N GLY A 208 5.46 -13.65 -7.60
CA GLY A 208 6.84 -13.94 -7.22
C GLY A 208 7.01 -15.26 -6.46
N ASP A 209 8.27 -15.60 -6.13
CA ASP A 209 8.62 -16.81 -5.37
C ASP A 209 7.89 -16.93 -4.02
N ARG A 210 7.44 -15.81 -3.47
CA ARG A 210 6.69 -15.75 -2.21
C ARG A 210 5.57 -14.72 -2.31
N PRO A 211 4.37 -15.05 -1.82
CA PRO A 211 3.29 -14.09 -1.67
C PRO A 211 3.77 -12.86 -0.89
N THR A 212 3.47 -11.68 -1.42
CA THR A 212 3.87 -10.40 -0.82
C THR A 212 2.64 -9.51 -0.67
N VAL A 213 2.41 -8.99 0.53
CA VAL A 213 1.35 -8.00 0.76
C VAL A 213 1.75 -6.67 0.16
N VAL A 214 0.85 -6.11 -0.63
CA VAL A 214 1.11 -4.95 -1.48
C VAL A 214 0.26 -3.72 -1.19
N ALA A 215 -0.93 -3.92 -0.67
CA ALA A 215 -1.77 -2.85 -0.17
C ALA A 215 -2.54 -3.37 1.04
N VAL A 216 -2.95 -2.45 1.90
CA VAL A 216 -3.77 -2.76 3.07
C VAL A 216 -4.83 -1.68 3.24
N GLN A 217 -6.01 -2.11 3.65
CA GLN A 217 -7.13 -1.23 3.99
C GLN A 217 -7.78 -1.77 5.26
N LYS A 218 -8.37 -0.87 6.06
CA LYS A 218 -9.18 -1.28 7.20
C LYS A 218 -10.38 -2.10 6.73
N ARG A 219 -10.69 -3.19 7.43
CA ARG A 219 -11.88 -4.01 7.16
C ARG A 219 -12.97 -3.68 8.18
N GLU A 220 -13.91 -2.82 7.79
CA GLU A 220 -14.98 -2.35 8.68
C GLU A 220 -15.93 -3.47 9.16
N SER A 221 -16.04 -4.56 8.40
CA SER A 221 -16.86 -5.71 8.78
C SER A 221 -16.18 -6.68 9.75
N GLY A 222 -14.88 -6.52 10.00
CA GLY A 222 -14.10 -7.46 10.80
C GLY A 222 -14.08 -7.12 12.28
N GLN A 223 -13.60 -8.08 13.08
CA GLN A 223 -13.37 -7.90 14.51
C GLN A 223 -11.89 -8.08 14.85
N ARG A 224 -11.47 -7.57 16.01
CA ARG A 224 -10.10 -7.75 16.47
C ARG A 224 -9.80 -9.25 16.65
N PHE A 225 -8.71 -9.71 16.05
CA PHE A 225 -8.25 -11.11 16.10
C PHE A 225 -9.22 -12.14 15.48
N ASP A 226 -10.05 -11.75 14.51
CA ASP A 226 -11.04 -12.64 13.90
C ASP A 226 -10.48 -13.60 12.83
N CYS A 227 -9.32 -13.31 12.26
CA CYS A 227 -8.61 -14.23 11.38
C CYS A 227 -7.59 -15.11 12.12
N LEU A 228 -7.51 -15.05 13.46
CA LEU A 228 -6.48 -15.75 14.24
C LEU A 228 -7.04 -16.94 15.02
N THR A 229 -6.16 -17.89 15.34
CA THR A 229 -6.51 -19.04 16.17
C THR A 229 -6.67 -18.60 17.62
N ARG A 230 -7.81 -18.91 18.22
CA ARG A 230 -8.04 -18.74 19.66
C ARG A 230 -8.02 -20.11 20.32
N GLN A 231 -7.27 -20.24 21.41
CA GLN A 231 -7.18 -21.51 22.13
C GLN A 231 -6.97 -21.27 23.62
N SER A 232 -7.66 -22.08 24.41
CA SER A 232 -7.50 -22.15 25.85
C SER A 232 -6.60 -23.33 26.22
N GLY A 233 -5.74 -23.16 27.20
CA GLY A 233 -4.86 -24.24 27.65
C GLY A 233 -4.24 -23.96 29.01
N LYS A 234 -3.69 -25.02 29.62
CA LYS A 234 -2.97 -24.88 30.88
C LYS A 234 -1.53 -24.42 30.58
N PHE A 235 -1.19 -23.22 31.05
CA PHE A 235 0.14 -22.65 30.87
C PHE A 235 1.19 -23.41 31.68
N LYS A 236 2.34 -23.67 31.05
CA LYS A 236 3.53 -24.28 31.66
C LYS A 236 4.71 -23.36 31.44
N LEU A 237 5.23 -22.78 32.51
CA LEU A 237 6.38 -21.89 32.47
C LEU A 237 7.67 -22.69 32.33
N ASN A 238 8.55 -22.27 31.43
CA ASN A 238 9.89 -22.78 31.30
C ASN A 238 10.85 -21.95 32.17
N GLN A 239 11.88 -22.58 32.72
CA GLN A 239 12.93 -21.92 33.51
C GLN A 239 13.63 -20.77 32.77
N ARG A 240 13.61 -20.78 31.43
CA ARG A 240 14.17 -19.71 30.59
C ARG A 240 13.21 -18.53 30.36
N GLY A 241 12.08 -18.49 31.06
CA GLY A 241 11.13 -17.37 31.08
C GLY A 241 10.12 -17.32 29.92
N PHE A 242 10.16 -18.25 28.96
CA PHE A 242 9.05 -18.49 28.03
C PHE A 242 8.17 -19.62 28.56
N GLY A 243 7.07 -19.96 27.89
CA GLY A 243 6.32 -21.16 28.25
C GLY A 243 5.52 -21.76 27.10
N PHE A 244 4.65 -22.70 27.44
CA PHE A 244 3.73 -23.32 26.50
C PHE A 244 2.35 -23.49 27.13
N ALA A 245 1.30 -23.26 26.36
CA ALA A 245 -0.05 -23.75 26.67
C ALA A 245 -0.40 -24.77 25.58
N ASP A 246 -0.50 -26.04 25.97
CA ASP A 246 -0.54 -27.18 25.04
C ASP A 246 0.62 -27.16 24.02
N ASN A 247 0.31 -26.95 22.75
CA ASN A 247 1.26 -26.86 21.63
C ASN A 247 1.57 -25.40 21.21
N ILE A 248 1.04 -24.40 21.92
CA ILE A 248 1.26 -22.98 21.64
C ILE A 248 2.47 -22.49 22.42
N TYR A 249 3.49 -22.02 21.69
CA TYR A 249 4.62 -21.32 22.28
C TYR A 249 4.18 -19.94 22.80
N VAL A 250 4.49 -19.65 24.07
CA VAL A 250 4.21 -18.36 24.72
C VAL A 250 5.53 -17.62 24.92
N PRO A 251 5.78 -16.52 24.18
CA PRO A 251 6.99 -15.70 24.32
C PRO A 251 7.16 -15.12 25.72
N HIS A 252 8.40 -14.72 26.05
CA HIS A 252 8.75 -14.18 27.37
C HIS A 252 7.87 -13.00 27.78
N GLU A 253 7.56 -12.12 26.84
CA GLU A 253 6.78 -10.90 27.07
C GLU A 253 5.36 -11.22 27.55
N LEU A 254 4.75 -12.29 27.04
CA LEU A 254 3.43 -12.74 27.48
C LEU A 254 3.53 -13.67 28.71
N ALA A 255 4.52 -14.56 28.73
CA ALA A 255 4.75 -15.50 29.82
C ALA A 255 5.00 -14.79 31.16
N SER A 256 5.65 -13.62 31.14
CA SER A 256 5.88 -12.80 32.34
C SER A 256 4.61 -12.28 33.03
N GLN A 257 3.46 -12.33 32.34
CA GLN A 257 2.16 -11.90 32.85
C GLN A 257 1.32 -13.06 33.39
N LEU A 258 1.87 -14.29 33.38
CA LEU A 258 1.15 -15.52 33.67
C LEU A 258 1.83 -16.29 34.79
N GLU A 259 1.03 -17.01 35.58
CA GLU A 259 1.53 -17.93 36.60
C GLU A 259 1.62 -19.36 36.06
N ASP A 260 2.62 -20.12 36.52
CA ASP A 260 2.72 -21.53 36.13
C ASP A 260 1.44 -22.29 36.51
N SER A 261 1.01 -23.20 35.64
CA SER A 261 -0.23 -23.97 35.77
C SER A 261 -1.55 -23.17 35.68
N GLN A 262 -1.51 -21.87 35.38
CA GLN A 262 -2.72 -21.05 35.14
C GLN A 262 -3.45 -21.48 33.86
N MET A 263 -4.79 -21.47 33.88
CA MET A 263 -5.60 -21.58 32.65
C MET A 263 -5.61 -20.26 31.91
N VAL A 264 -5.25 -20.27 30.62
CA VAL A 264 -5.10 -19.05 29.82
C VAL A 264 -5.81 -19.17 28.49
N ASN A 265 -6.40 -18.07 28.02
CA ASN A 265 -6.98 -17.95 26.69
C ASN A 265 -6.02 -17.15 25.82
N LEU A 266 -5.54 -17.75 24.75
CA LEU A 266 -4.50 -17.18 23.90
C LEU A 266 -5.03 -16.94 22.49
N VAL A 267 -4.57 -15.85 21.91
CA VAL A 267 -4.60 -15.66 20.45
C VAL A 267 -3.25 -16.08 19.91
N ALA A 268 -3.24 -16.98 18.92
CA ALA A 268 -2.03 -17.51 18.33
C ALA A 268 -2.02 -17.39 16.80
N VAL A 269 -0.81 -17.29 16.25
CA VAL A 269 -0.55 -17.29 14.81
C VAL A 269 0.42 -18.40 14.45
N LYS A 270 0.19 -19.07 13.31
CA LYS A 270 1.13 -20.06 12.76
C LYS A 270 2.33 -19.32 12.16
N ARG A 271 3.51 -19.50 12.75
CA ARG A 271 4.77 -18.86 12.37
C ARG A 271 5.83 -19.92 12.03
N LEU A 272 6.66 -19.65 11.03
CA LEU A 272 7.80 -20.50 10.69
C LEU A 272 8.96 -20.22 11.65
N ASP A 273 9.36 -21.20 12.45
CA ASP A 273 10.63 -21.19 13.15
C ASP A 273 11.75 -21.45 12.15
N LYS A 274 12.45 -20.38 11.75
CA LYS A 274 13.54 -20.46 10.77
C LYS A 274 14.74 -21.28 11.23
N LYS A 275 14.95 -21.43 12.55
CA LYS A 275 16.07 -22.22 13.08
C LYS A 275 15.78 -23.71 12.96
N LYS A 276 14.53 -24.10 13.19
CA LYS A 276 14.08 -25.50 13.12
C LYS A 276 13.49 -25.91 11.78
N ASN A 277 13.24 -24.93 10.90
CA ASN A 277 12.51 -25.09 9.65
C ASN A 277 11.15 -25.78 9.83
N GLN A 278 10.44 -25.41 10.90
CA GLN A 278 9.16 -26.01 11.30
C GLN A 278 8.13 -24.94 11.58
N TRP A 279 6.87 -25.24 11.27
CA TRP A 279 5.74 -24.40 11.61
C TRP A 279 5.30 -24.68 13.04
N GLY A 280 5.01 -23.63 13.80
CA GLY A 280 4.46 -23.73 15.14
C GLY A 280 3.48 -22.60 15.43
N LEU A 281 2.60 -22.82 16.41
CA LEU A 281 1.72 -21.77 16.93
C LEU A 281 2.48 -20.93 17.94
N THR A 282 2.44 -19.61 17.77
CA THR A 282 3.01 -18.64 18.71
C THR A 282 1.91 -17.73 19.22
N ALA A 283 1.78 -17.64 20.54
CA ALA A 283 0.90 -16.69 21.19
C ALA A 283 1.34 -15.25 20.90
N ILE A 284 0.37 -14.39 20.60
CA ILE A 284 0.58 -12.97 20.33
C ILE A 284 -0.24 -12.07 21.26
N ALA A 285 -1.27 -12.61 21.92
CA ALA A 285 -2.04 -11.91 22.93
C ALA A 285 -2.67 -12.90 23.93
N ILE A 286 -2.95 -12.41 25.13
CA ILE A 286 -3.76 -13.07 26.15
C ILE A 286 -5.14 -12.42 26.12
N LEU A 287 -6.21 -13.22 26.15
CA LEU A 287 -7.59 -12.75 26.24
C LEU A 287 -8.08 -12.86 27.68
N ASN A 288 -8.73 -11.80 28.17
CA ASN A 288 -9.26 -11.75 29.53
C ASN A 288 -10.60 -12.50 29.69
N GLU A 289 -11.25 -12.85 28.58
CA GLU A 289 -12.54 -13.56 28.59
C GLU A 289 -12.33 -15.04 28.25
N THR A 290 -13.10 -15.91 28.91
CA THR A 290 -13.25 -17.32 28.56
C THR A 290 -14.03 -17.43 27.24
N ILE A 291 -13.48 -18.16 26.27
CA ILE A 291 -14.11 -18.44 24.97
C ILE A 291 -15.37 -19.29 25.17
#